data_AF-A0A962FP04-F1
#
_entry.id   AF-A0A962FP04-F1
#
_cell.length_a   1.000
_cell.length_b   1.000
_cell.length_c   1.000
_cell.angle_alpha   90.00
_cell.angle_beta   90.00
_cell.angle_gamma   90.00
#
_symmetry.space_group_name_H-M   'P 1'
#
loop_
_entity.id
_entity.type
_entity.pdbx_description
1 polymer ?
#
loop_
_entity_poly.entity_id
_entity_poly.type
_entity_poly.pdbx_seq_one_letter_code
_entity_poly.pdbx_strand_id
1 'polypeptide(L)' 'MISLPTLDLQIETLRAALRRADPHASVGYDAISRALRIRSALDLQSVHRLAAGLEIDLAALFAQLDVRQRGSDCCGGCG' A
#
# COMPACT_ATOMS: atom_id res chain seq x y z
N MET A 1 14.84 -17.45 -3.71
CA MET A 1 14.86 -16.66 -2.47
C MET A 1 14.91 -15.20 -2.87
N ILE A 2 13.77 -14.50 -2.86
CA ILE A 2 13.74 -13.08 -3.21
C ILE A 2 14.09 -12.31 -1.94
N SER A 3 15.23 -11.64 -1.98
CA SER A 3 15.74 -10.84 -0.88
C SER A 3 14.71 -9.79 -0.46
N LEU A 4 14.47 -9.68 0.85
CA LEU A 4 13.53 -8.74 1.47
C LEU A 4 14.01 -7.28 1.71
N PRO A 5 15.21 -6.79 1.28
CA PRO A 5 15.59 -5.40 1.58
C PRO A 5 14.86 -4.38 0.70
N THR A 6 14.37 -4.77 -0.49
CA THR A 6 13.65 -3.86 -1.39
C THR A 6 12.23 -3.55 -0.91
N LEU A 7 11.54 -4.51 -0.29
CA LEU A 7 10.18 -4.31 0.21
C LEU A 7 10.17 -3.36 1.42
N ASP A 8 11.07 -3.57 2.38
CA ASP A 8 11.19 -2.71 3.56
C ASP A 8 11.55 -1.27 3.17
N LEU A 9 12.49 -1.12 2.23
CA LEU A 9 12.86 0.18 1.66
C LEU A 9 11.69 0.85 0.93
N GLN A 10 10.90 0.10 0.16
CA GLN A 10 9.70 0.63 -0.50
C GLN A 10 8.63 1.09 0.50
N ILE A 11 8.38 0.32 1.57
CA ILE A 11 7.41 0.66 2.62
C ILE A 11 7.86 1.92 3.38
N GLU A 12 9.14 2.02 3.74
CA GLU A 12 9.68 3.20 4.42
C GLU A 12 9.65 4.44 3.51
N THR A 13 9.95 4.29 2.22
CA THR A 13 9.86 5.38 1.24
C THR A 13 8.42 5.88 1.09
N LEU A 14 7.47 4.95 0.97
CA LEU A 14 6.04 5.28 0.92
C LEU A 14 5.58 5.95 2.23
N ARG A 15 6.01 5.46 3.39
CA ARG A 15 5.72 6.04 4.71
C ARG A 15 6.24 7.47 4.82
N ALA A 16 7.48 7.72 4.40
CA ALA A 16 8.08 9.05 4.43
C ALA A 16 7.34 10.03 3.51
N ALA A 17 6.96 9.60 2.32
CA ALA A 17 6.20 10.42 1.38
C ALA A 17 4.78 10.72 1.90
N LEU A 18 4.09 9.72 2.45
CA LEU A 18 2.78 9.91 3.05
C LEU A 18 2.85 10.86 4.25
N ARG A 19 3.87 10.75 5.12
CA ARG A 19 4.05 11.67 6.25
C ARG A 19 4.33 13.11 5.82
N ARG A 20 4.96 13.32 4.66
CA ARG A 20 5.17 14.67 4.10
C ARG A 20 3.86 15.31 3.63
N ALA A 21 2.96 14.51 3.06
CA ALA A 21 1.67 14.97 2.58
C ALA A 21 0.60 15.04 3.70
N ASP A 22 0.70 14.16 4.69
CA ASP A 22 -0.18 14.10 5.87
C ASP A 22 0.67 13.74 7.11
N PRO A 23 0.91 14.69 8.03
CA PRO A 23 1.76 14.45 9.20
C PRO A 23 1.22 13.38 10.15
N HIS A 24 -0.07 13.04 10.05
CA HIS A 24 -0.69 11.96 10.83
C HIS A 24 -0.72 10.61 10.08
N ALA A 25 -0.16 10.54 8.87
CA ALA A 25 -0.12 9.32 8.10
C ALA A 25 0.75 8.24 8.76
N SER A 26 0.22 7.02 8.76
CA SER A 26 0.90 5.84 9.27
C SER A 26 0.78 4.69 8.29
N VAL A 27 1.91 4.03 8.05
CA VAL A 27 1.99 2.81 7.24
C VAL A 27 2.47 1.71 8.16
N GLY A 28 1.70 0.63 8.27
CA GLY A 28 2.05 -0.55 9.03
C GLY A 28 2.12 -1.76 8.10
N TYR A 29 3.17 -2.56 8.23
CA TYR A 29 3.29 -3.84 7.56
C TYR A 29 3.26 -4.95 8.59
N ASP A 30 2.34 -5.89 8.43
CA ASP A 30 2.25 -7.08 9.25
C ASP A 30 2.84 -8.26 8.49
N ALA A 31 4.05 -8.70 8.87
CA ALA A 31 4.76 -9.77 8.17
C ALA A 31 4.08 -11.15 8.31
N ILE A 32 3.24 -11.34 9.32
CA ILE A 32 2.54 -12.60 9.62
C ILE A 32 1.36 -12.80 8.65
N SER A 33 0.52 -11.78 8.52
CA SER A 33 -0.62 -11.74 7.59
C SER A 33 -0.26 -11.20 6.21
N ARG A 34 1.01 -10.80 6.02
CA ARG A 34 1.54 -10.07 4.87
C ARG A 34 0.75 -8.81 4.51
N ALA A 35 -0.06 -8.27 5.42
CA ALA A 35 -0.93 -7.15 5.12
C ALA A 35 -0.22 -5.79 5.28
N LEU A 36 -0.37 -4.92 4.27
CA LEU A 36 -0.02 -3.50 4.37
C LEU A 36 -1.25 -2.69 4.74
N ARG A 37 -1.14 -1.90 5.81
CA ARG A 37 -2.18 -1.00 6.29
C ARG A 37 -1.70 0.44 6.19
N ILE A 38 -2.41 1.24 5.42
CA ILE A 38 -2.15 2.66 5.27
C ILE A 38 -3.31 3.41 5.95
N ARG A 39 -2.99 4.25 6.94
CA ARG A 39 -3.91 5.22 7.53
C ARG A 39 -3.43 6.60 7.16
N SER A 40 -4.26 7.36 6.47
CA SER A 40 -3.99 8.75 6.11
C SER A 40 -5.31 9.48 5.89
N ALA A 41 -5.29 10.80 6.03
CA ALA A 41 -6.36 11.68 5.59
C ALA A 41 -6.45 11.78 4.05
N LEU A 42 -5.44 11.31 3.33
CA LEU A 42 -5.41 11.28 1.87
C LEU A 42 -6.37 10.23 1.32
N ASP A 43 -7.08 10.61 0.25
CA ASP A 43 -7.87 9.67 -0.53
C ASP A 43 -6.97 8.68 -1.30
N LEU A 44 -7.55 7.56 -1.73
CA LEU A 44 -6.83 6.50 -2.42
C LEU A 44 -6.14 6.99 -3.70
N GLN A 45 -6.75 7.87 -4.49
CA GLN A 45 -6.14 8.39 -5.73
C GLN A 45 -4.90 9.26 -5.42
N SER A 46 -4.94 10.02 -4.34
CA SER A 46 -3.80 10.81 -3.88
C SER A 46 -2.65 9.92 -3.38
N VAL A 47 -2.95 8.83 -2.67
CA VAL A 47 -1.95 7.81 -2.29
C VAL A 47 -1.35 7.13 -3.52
N HIS A 48 -2.16 6.77 -4.51
CA HIS A 48 -1.69 6.17 -5.76
C HIS A 48 -0.79 7.11 -6.56
N ARG A 49 -1.14 8.40 -6.66
CA ARG A 49 -0.30 9.40 -7.32
C ARG A 49 1.04 9.60 -6.61
N LEU A 50 1.03 9.63 -5.27
CA LEU A 50 2.26 9.71 -4.48
C LEU A 50 3.17 8.50 -4.72
N ALA A 51 2.60 7.30 -4.71
CA ALA A 51 3.37 6.09 -4.97
C ALA A 51 3.92 6.03 -6.40
N ALA A 52 3.10 6.42 -7.40
CA ALA A 52 3.53 6.49 -8.80
C ALA A 52 4.68 7.50 -9.00
N GLY A 53 4.64 8.65 -8.31
CA GLY A 53 5.73 9.64 -8.32
C GLY A 53 7.03 9.17 -7.68
N LEU A 54 6.99 8.06 -6.94
CA LEU A 54 8.15 7.42 -6.30
C LEU A 54 8.60 6.15 -7.04
N GLU A 55 8.03 5.88 -8.22
CA GLU A 55 8.24 4.63 -8.97
C GLU A 55 7.88 3.37 -8.15
N ILE A 56 7.01 3.52 -7.15
CA ILE A 56 6.49 2.42 -6.34
C ILE A 56 5.20 1.92 -7.00
N ASP A 57 5.29 0.76 -7.64
CA ASP A 57 4.12 0.07 -8.15
C ASP A 57 3.34 -0.57 -6.98
N LEU A 58 2.31 0.12 -6.52
CA LEU A 58 1.44 -0.38 -5.44
C LEU A 58 0.79 -1.71 -5.80
N ALA A 59 0.47 -1.96 -7.07
CA ALA A 59 -0.16 -3.23 -7.48
C ALA A 59 0.83 -4.39 -7.33
N ALA A 60 2.08 -4.22 -7.73
CA ALA A 60 3.15 -5.18 -7.53
C ALA A 60 3.48 -5.37 -6.04
N LEU A 61 3.49 -4.27 -5.27
CA LEU A 61 3.68 -4.31 -3.83
C LEU A 61 2.56 -5.13 -3.18
N PHE A 62 1.29 -4.85 -3.48
CA PHE A 62 0.14 -5.59 -2.97
C PHE A 62 0.10 -7.04 -3.46
N ALA A 63 0.54 -7.32 -4.68
CA ALA A 63 0.66 -8.68 -5.23
C ALA A 63 1.72 -9.51 -4.48
N GLN A 64 2.83 -8.90 -4.05
CA GLN A 64 3.82 -9.56 -3.20
C GLN A 64 3.32 -9.79 -1.76
N LEU A 65 2.40 -8.95 -1.33
CA LEU A 65 1.86 -8.90 0.03
C LEU A 65 0.64 -9.82 0.24
N ASP A 66 0.18 -10.55 -0.79
CA ASP A 66 -1.00 -11.43 -0.72
C ASP A 66 -2.11 -10.85 0.18
N VAL A 67 -2.51 -9.63 -0.14
CA VAL A 67 -3.71 -9.06 0.45
C VAL A 67 -4.85 -9.88 -0.12
N ARG A 68 -5.37 -10.81 0.68
CA ARG A 68 -6.79 -11.13 0.63
C ARG A 68 -7.54 -9.80 0.67
N GLN A 69 -7.82 -9.24 -0.51
CA GLN A 69 -8.91 -8.32 -0.76
C GLN A 69 -10.17 -9.10 -0.40
N ARG A 70 -10.45 -9.19 0.90
CA ARG A 70 -11.72 -9.69 1.38
C ARG A 70 -12.71 -8.58 1.11
N GLY A 71 -13.41 -8.68 -0.02
CA GLY A 71 -14.65 -7.99 -0.32
C GLY A 71 -14.52 -6.50 -0.64
N SER A 72 -13.96 -6.17 -1.80
CA SER A 72 -14.69 -5.20 -2.63
C SER A 72 -15.62 -6.02 -3.49
N ASP A 73 -16.89 -6.09 -3.07
CA ASP A 73 -18.06 -6.43 -3.89
C ASP A 73 -18.16 -5.47 -5.10
N CYS A 74 -17.16 -5.49 -5.97
CA CYS A 74 -17.18 -4.86 -7.29
C CYS A 74 -17.41 -5.92 -8.38
N CYS A 75 -18.13 -7.00 -8.06
CA CYS A 75 -18.76 -7.87 -9.04
C CYS A 75 -20.26 -7.63 -8.96
N GLY A 76 -20.76 -6.85 -9.92
CA GLY A 76 -22.12 -6.35 -9.99
C GLY A 76 -23.19 -7.42 -9.85
N GLY A 77 -24.28 -7.05 -9.18
CA GLY A 77 -25.53 -7.77 -9.28
C GLY A 77 -25.96 -7.87 -10.75
N CYS A 78 -26.08 -9.11 -11.22
CA CYS A 78 -26.92 -9.50 -12.33
C CYS A 78 -27.87 -10.56 -11.77
N GLY A 79 -29.06 -10.15 -11.35
CA GLY A 79 -30.10 -11.01 -10.79
C GLY A 79 -31.29 -10.22 -10.30
#